data_AF-A0A345H2M0-F1
#
_entry.id   AF-A0A345H2M0-F1
#
_cell.length_a   1.000
_cell.length_b   1.000
_cell.length_c   1.000
_cell.angle_alpha   90.00
_cell.angle_beta   90.00
_cell.angle_gamma   90.00
#
_symmetry.space_group_name_H-M   'P 1'
#
loop_
_entity.id
_entity.type
_entity.pdbx_description
1 polymer ?
#
loop_
_entity_poly.entity_id
_entity_poly.type
_entity_poly.pdbx_seq_one_letter_code
_entity_poly.pdbx_strand_id
1 'polypeptide(L)'
;MNILYVEDNKVNAMVMDKMLSKENARVTIAENGIKALELVEKDTHDVILLDINLGKNQMDGCELLKKIQALPTHKNTPIFAITAYAMPGDETHFINLGFDHYFSKPVNFPALLSALHDAYFSQG
;
A
#
# COMPACT_ATOMS: atom_id res chain seq x y z
N MET A 1 -8.21 -4.14 11.69
CA MET A 1 -7.16 -3.71 10.75
C MET A 1 -7.80 -2.80 9.69
N ASN A 2 -7.42 -1.53 9.68
CA ASN A 2 -7.79 -0.51 8.70
C ASN A 2 -6.65 -0.36 7.69
N ILE A 3 -6.94 -0.59 6.42
CA ILE A 3 -5.97 -0.59 5.33
C ILE A 3 -6.33 0.53 4.35
N LEU A 4 -5.36 1.38 4.00
CA LEU A 4 -5.47 2.23 2.82
C LEU A 4 -4.88 1.47 1.63
N TYR A 5 -5.64 1.31 0.55
CA TYR A 5 -5.10 0.79 -0.70
C TYR A 5 -5.16 1.85 -1.79
N VAL A 6 -4.00 2.23 -2.33
CA VAL A 6 -3.85 3.22 -3.39
C VAL A 6 -3.68 2.49 -4.73
N GLU A 7 -4.68 2.61 -5.59
CA GLU A 7 -4.78 1.88 -6.86
C GLU A 7 -5.71 2.63 -7.83
N ASP A 8 -5.21 2.96 -9.03
CA ASP A 8 -5.99 3.67 -10.05
C ASP A 8 -6.87 2.73 -10.89
N ASN A 9 -6.54 1.44 -10.94
CA ASN A 9 -7.34 0.44 -11.61
C ASN A 9 -8.47 -0.10 -10.72
N LYS A 10 -9.71 0.29 -11.04
CA LYS A 10 -10.92 -0.12 -10.31
C LYS A 10 -11.10 -1.63 -10.17
N VAL A 11 -10.65 -2.42 -11.14
CA VAL A 11 -10.76 -3.89 -11.08
C VAL A 11 -9.78 -4.45 -10.05
N ASN A 12 -8.53 -3.98 -10.05
CA ASN A 12 -7.53 -4.37 -9.05
C ASN A 12 -7.99 -3.97 -7.64
N ALA A 13 -8.49 -2.74 -7.49
CA ALA A 13 -9.03 -2.23 -6.23
C ALA A 13 -10.17 -3.11 -5.70
N MET A 14 -11.14 -3.45 -6.55
CA MET A 14 -12.27 -4.31 -6.19
C MET A 14 -11.84 -5.73 -5.80
N VAL A 15 -10.85 -6.30 -6.50
CA VAL A 15 -10.32 -7.63 -6.18
C VAL A 15 -9.67 -7.61 -4.80
N MET A 16 -8.80 -6.63 -4.53
CA MET A 16 -8.12 -6.51 -3.25
C MET A 16 -9.09 -6.28 -2.09
N ASP A 17 -10.04 -5.36 -2.26
CA ASP A 17 -11.09 -5.08 -1.26
C ASP A 17 -11.89 -6.34 -0.91
N LYS A 18 -12.34 -7.09 -1.92
CA LYS A 18 -13.09 -8.34 -1.72
C LYS A 18 -12.26 -9.41 -1.01
N MET A 19 -10.95 -9.47 -1.27
CA MET A 19 -10.06 -10.45 -0.65
C MET A 19 -9.82 -10.11 0.82
N LEU A 20 -9.44 -8.87 1.11
CA LEU A 20 -9.12 -8.40 2.46
C LEU A 20 -10.36 -8.27 3.36
N SER A 21 -11.52 -7.93 2.80
CA SER A 21 -12.78 -7.89 3.53
C SER A 21 -13.17 -9.25 4.12
N LYS A 22 -12.76 -10.37 3.51
CA LYS A 22 -12.99 -11.72 4.07
C LYS A 22 -12.19 -11.99 5.33
N GLU A 23 -11.09 -11.27 5.50
CA GLU A 23 -10.22 -11.34 6.68
C GLU A 23 -10.59 -10.28 7.73
N ASN A 24 -11.81 -9.74 7.68
CA ASN A 24 -12.31 -8.68 8.56
C ASN A 24 -11.48 -7.38 8.56
N ALA A 25 -10.68 -7.15 7.50
CA ALA A 25 -10.03 -5.87 7.30
C ALA A 25 -11.01 -4.85 6.72
N ARG A 26 -10.85 -3.58 7.10
CA ARG A 26 -11.56 -2.46 6.47
C ARG A 26 -10.64 -1.81 5.45
N VAL A 27 -10.99 -1.88 4.18
CA VAL A 27 -10.18 -1.31 3.09
C VAL A 27 -10.79 0.02 2.64
N THR A 28 -10.00 1.08 2.74
CA THR A 28 -10.29 2.37 2.12
C THR A 28 -9.52 2.43 0.79
N ILE A 29 -10.21 2.70 -0.32
CA ILE A 29 -9.57 2.82 -1.63
C ILE A 29 -9.26 4.29 -1.95
N ALA A 30 -8.03 4.57 -2.34
CA ALA A 30 -7.63 5.83 -2.98
C ALA A 30 -7.31 5.59 -4.45
N GLU A 31 -8.00 6.28 -5.35
CA GLU A 31 -7.83 6.08 -6.80
C GLU A 31 -6.63 6.83 -7.41
N ASN A 32 -5.90 7.62 -6.60
CA ASN A 32 -4.69 8.33 -6.99
C ASN A 32 -3.94 8.85 -5.75
N GLY A 33 -2.72 9.36 -5.97
CA GLY A 33 -1.87 9.87 -4.88
C GLY A 33 -2.43 11.10 -4.16
N ILE A 34 -3.14 12.00 -4.84
CA ILE A 34 -3.76 13.17 -4.19
C ILE A 34 -4.82 12.70 -3.19
N LYS A 35 -5.67 11.76 -3.61
CA LYS A 35 -6.71 11.20 -2.74
C LYS A 35 -6.11 10.44 -1.57
N ALA A 36 -5.00 9.71 -1.80
CA ALA A 36 -4.29 9.04 -0.73
C ALA A 36 -3.79 10.04 0.32
N LEU A 37 -3.17 11.15 -0.10
CA LEU A 37 -2.71 12.23 0.79
C LEU A 37 -3.86 12.83 1.62
N GLU A 38 -4.99 13.13 0.98
CA GLU A 38 -6.17 13.62 1.71
C GLU A 38 -6.66 12.65 2.80
N LEU A 39 -6.55 11.34 2.54
CA LEU A 39 -7.02 10.31 3.46
C LEU A 39 -6.04 10.10 4.62
N VAL A 40 -4.72 10.06 4.36
CA VAL A 40 -3.72 9.93 5.44
C VAL A 40 -3.61 11.19 6.31
N GLU A 41 -4.05 12.35 5.82
CA GLU A 41 -4.16 13.57 6.64
C GLU A 41 -5.37 13.55 7.57
N LYS A 42 -6.45 12.84 7.19
CA LYS A 42 -7.73 12.81 7.92
C LYS A 42 -7.85 11.61 8.84
N ASP A 43 -7.34 10.47 8.41
CA ASP A 43 -7.59 9.17 9.01
C ASP A 43 -6.27 8.42 9.22
N THR A 44 -6.16 7.73 10.36
CA THR A 44 -5.05 6.82 10.64
C THR A 44 -5.31 5.45 10.05
N HIS A 45 -4.26 4.79 9.58
CA HIS A 45 -4.31 3.50 8.90
C HIS A 45 -3.24 2.59 9.50
N ASP A 46 -3.56 1.32 9.68
CA ASP A 46 -2.65 0.35 10.28
C ASP A 46 -1.56 -0.07 9.30
N VAL A 47 -1.93 -0.18 8.00
CA VAL A 47 -1.03 -0.48 6.88
C VAL A 47 -1.51 0.25 5.62
N ILE A 48 -0.58 0.66 4.77
CA ILE A 48 -0.86 1.23 3.45
C ILE A 48 -0.35 0.28 2.37
N LEU A 49 -1.24 -0.16 1.49
CA LEU A 49 -0.89 -0.85 0.26
C LEU A 49 -0.82 0.18 -0.87
N LEU A 50 0.27 0.20 -1.62
CA LEU A 50 0.53 1.25 -2.61
C LEU A 50 0.89 0.62 -3.96
N ASP A 51 0.05 0.82 -4.97
CA ASP A 51 0.50 0.59 -6.34
C ASP A 51 1.62 1.57 -6.68
N ILE A 52 2.73 1.06 -7.20
CA ILE A 52 3.80 1.90 -7.73
C ILE A 52 3.32 2.64 -8.98
N ASN A 53 2.56 1.94 -9.84
CA ASN A 53 2.15 2.47 -11.15
C ASN A 53 0.81 3.21 -11.05
N LEU A 54 0.79 4.35 -10.38
CA LEU A 54 -0.38 5.23 -10.27
C LEU A 54 -0.63 6.05 -11.56
N GLY A 55 -0.77 5.38 -12.71
CA GLY A 55 -1.25 5.97 -13.96
C GLY A 55 -0.57 7.29 -14.41
N LYS A 56 -1.25 8.03 -15.31
CA LYS A 56 -0.71 9.25 -15.97
C LYS A 56 -0.84 10.55 -15.15
N ASN A 57 -1.13 10.49 -13.86
CA ASN A 57 -1.34 11.68 -13.04
C ASN A 57 -0.17 11.92 -12.08
N GLN A 58 0.95 12.39 -12.65
CA GLN A 58 2.06 13.18 -12.08
C GLN A 58 2.81 12.67 -10.84
N MET A 59 2.25 11.79 -10.00
CA MET A 59 2.88 11.28 -8.78
C MET A 59 3.00 9.76 -8.85
N ASP A 60 4.24 9.30 -8.95
CA ASP A 60 4.61 7.88 -8.82
C ASP A 60 4.42 7.42 -7.36
N GLY A 61 4.14 6.13 -7.15
CA GLY A 61 4.03 5.55 -5.81
C GLY A 61 5.30 5.77 -4.97
N CYS A 62 6.48 5.83 -5.59
CA CYS A 62 7.73 6.16 -4.88
C CYS A 62 7.76 7.60 -4.35
N GLU A 63 7.17 8.56 -5.06
CA GLU A 63 7.03 9.93 -4.58
C GLU A 63 6.00 10.02 -3.46
N LEU A 64 4.88 9.30 -3.62
CA LEU A 64 3.81 9.25 -2.62
C LEU A 64 4.31 8.66 -1.30
N LEU A 65 5.11 7.59 -1.34
CA LEU A 65 5.77 7.01 -0.17
C LEU A 65 6.46 8.08 0.67
N LYS A 66 7.32 8.89 0.04
CA LYS A 66 8.10 9.93 0.72
C LYS A 66 7.21 11.00 1.36
N LYS A 67 6.12 11.38 0.68
CA LYS A 67 5.17 12.36 1.22
C LYS A 67 4.42 11.81 2.42
N ILE A 68 3.97 10.55 2.36
CA ILE A 68 3.26 9.91 3.48
C ILE A 68 4.20 9.77 4.69
N GLN A 69 5.44 9.31 4.50
CA GLN A 69 6.42 9.17 5.59
C GLN A 69 6.84 10.51 6.21
N ALA A 70 6.71 11.61 5.47
CA ALA A 70 6.96 12.95 6.00
C ALA A 70 5.85 13.44 6.95
N LEU A 71 4.68 12.80 6.95
CA LEU A 71 3.59 13.11 7.88
C LEU A 71 3.87 12.46 9.25
N PRO A 72 3.87 13.23 10.36
CA PRO A 72 4.12 12.68 11.69
C PRO A 72 3.17 11.54 12.09
N THR A 73 1.93 11.59 11.61
CA THR A 73 0.89 10.57 11.87
C THR A 73 1.16 9.23 11.19
N HIS A 74 1.96 9.23 10.11
CA HIS A 74 2.22 8.05 9.29
C HIS A 74 3.71 7.71 9.12
N LYS A 75 4.59 8.39 9.85
CA LYS A 75 6.03 8.18 9.81
C LYS A 75 6.44 6.71 10.01
N ASN A 76 5.69 5.99 10.85
CA ASN A 76 5.95 4.59 11.18
C ASN A 76 4.84 3.65 10.66
N THR A 77 3.89 4.16 9.86
CA THR A 77 2.87 3.28 9.28
C THR A 77 3.55 2.42 8.22
N PRO A 78 3.42 1.08 8.28
CA PRO A 78 3.98 0.19 7.27
C PRO A 78 3.38 0.46 5.89
N ILE A 79 4.22 0.54 4.87
CA ILE A 79 3.83 0.81 3.48
C ILE A 79 4.36 -0.31 2.59
N PHE A 80 3.45 -1.04 1.95
CA PHE A 80 3.79 -2.18 1.10
C PHE A 80 3.64 -1.79 -0.36
N ALA A 81 4.69 -2.02 -1.15
CA ALA A 81 4.65 -1.84 -2.60
C ALA A 81 3.87 -3.00 -3.24
N ILE A 82 2.87 -2.67 -4.08
CA ILE A 82 2.16 -3.61 -4.95
C ILE A 82 2.48 -3.20 -6.40
N THR A 83 2.98 -4.06 -7.28
CA THR A 83 3.29 -3.63 -8.67
C THR A 83 3.08 -4.71 -9.70
N ALA A 84 2.60 -4.35 -10.89
CA ALA A 84 2.57 -5.25 -12.05
C ALA A 84 3.93 -5.36 -12.76
N TYR A 85 4.80 -4.37 -12.59
CA TYR A 85 6.12 -4.33 -13.20
C TYR A 85 7.14 -4.78 -12.17
N ALA A 86 7.30 -6.10 -12.07
CA ALA A 86 8.30 -6.74 -11.24
C ALA A 86 9.48 -7.20 -12.10
N MET A 87 10.58 -6.45 -12.08
CA MET A 87 11.85 -6.88 -12.66
C MET A 87 12.72 -7.54 -11.57
N PRO A 88 13.59 -8.49 -11.96
CA PRO A 88 14.57 -9.04 -11.04
C PRO A 88 15.43 -7.94 -10.40
N GLY A 89 15.43 -7.85 -9.07
CA GLY A 89 16.15 -6.81 -8.31
C GLY A 89 15.29 -5.64 -7.83
N ASP A 90 14.03 -5.55 -8.27
CA ASP A 90 13.12 -4.48 -7.85
C ASP A 90 12.76 -4.53 -6.37
N GLU A 91 12.66 -5.73 -5.78
CA GLU A 91 12.40 -5.88 -4.34
C GLU A 91 13.42 -5.11 -3.51
N THR A 92 14.72 -5.37 -3.71
CA THR A 92 15.80 -4.66 -3.01
C THR A 92 15.74 -3.16 -3.26
N HIS A 93 15.37 -2.74 -4.47
CA HIS A 93 15.21 -1.33 -4.80
C HIS A 93 14.10 -0.67 -3.98
N PHE A 94 12.90 -1.26 -3.92
CA PHE A 94 11.77 -0.71 -3.18
C PHE A 94 11.98 -0.74 -1.67
N ILE A 95 12.59 -1.81 -1.13
CA ILE A 95 12.95 -1.85 0.29
C ILE A 95 13.94 -0.71 0.62
N ASN A 96 14.96 -0.48 -0.21
CA ASN A 96 15.91 0.62 -0.01
C ASN A 96 15.29 2.01 -0.14
N LEU A 97 14.17 2.15 -0.85
CA LEU A 97 13.41 3.40 -0.92
C LEU A 97 12.61 3.67 0.35
N GLY A 98 12.39 2.65 1.19
CA GLY A 98 11.66 2.75 2.45
C GLY A 98 10.30 2.07 2.45
N PHE A 99 10.00 1.20 1.49
CA PHE A 99 8.88 0.27 1.61
C PHE A 99 9.23 -0.86 2.59
N ASP A 100 8.26 -1.31 3.38
CA ASP A 100 8.47 -2.39 4.35
C ASP A 100 8.37 -3.77 3.69
N HIS A 101 7.51 -3.89 2.68
CA HIS A 101 7.33 -5.11 1.91
C HIS A 101 7.05 -4.82 0.44
N TYR A 102 7.25 -5.84 -0.38
CA TYR A 102 7.07 -5.79 -1.82
C TYR A 102 6.28 -7.01 -2.31
N PHE A 103 5.26 -6.77 -3.14
CA PHE A 103 4.44 -7.80 -3.76
C PHE A 103 4.22 -7.51 -5.24
N SER A 104 4.56 -8.49 -6.08
CA SER A 104 4.23 -8.43 -7.51
C SER A 104 2.77 -8.84 -7.76
N LYS A 105 2.15 -8.24 -8.79
CA LYS A 105 0.84 -8.66 -9.31
C LYS A 105 1.05 -9.80 -10.32
N PRO A 106 0.21 -10.85 -10.33
CA PRO A 106 -0.90 -11.09 -9.41
C PRO A 106 -0.41 -11.40 -7.99
N VAL A 107 -1.03 -10.74 -7.00
CA VAL A 107 -0.58 -10.80 -5.61
C VAL A 107 -0.76 -12.21 -5.05
N ASN A 108 0.29 -12.74 -4.43
CA ASN A 108 0.20 -13.94 -3.60
C ASN A 108 -0.52 -13.57 -2.29
N PHE A 109 -1.83 -13.76 -2.26
CA PHE A 109 -2.67 -13.39 -1.12
C PHE A 109 -2.24 -14.02 0.21
N PRO A 110 -1.94 -15.33 0.30
CA PRO A 110 -1.39 -15.91 1.52
C PRO A 110 -0.14 -15.19 2.05
N ALA A 111 0.78 -14.82 1.16
CA ALA A 111 1.99 -14.08 1.55
C ALA A 111 1.67 -12.66 2.02
N LEU A 112 0.78 -11.95 1.31
CA LEU A 112 0.33 -10.62 1.71
C LEU A 112 -0.34 -10.64 3.09
N LEU A 113 -1.23 -11.61 3.35
CA LEU A 113 -1.91 -11.74 4.63
C LEU A 113 -0.95 -12.02 5.79
N SER A 114 0.06 -12.87 5.56
CA SER A 114 1.11 -13.09 6.55
C SER A 114 1.82 -11.79 6.91
N ALA A 115 2.27 -11.03 5.91
CA ALA A 115 2.96 -9.76 6.15
C ALA A 115 2.06 -8.71 6.81
N LEU A 116 0.77 -8.65 6.44
CA LEU A 116 -0.21 -7.77 7.08
C LEU A 116 -0.39 -8.11 8.57
N HIS A 117 -0.48 -9.38 8.91
CA HIS A 117 -0.55 -9.82 10.31
C HIS A 117 0.73 -9.45 11.06
N ASP A 118 1.89 -9.76 10.51
CA ASP A 118 3.19 -9.46 11.14
C ASP A 118 3.33 -7.95 11.40
N ALA A 119 2.96 -7.11 10.44
CA ALA A 119 2.99 -5.65 10.56
C ALA A 119 1.97 -5.10 11.58
N TYR A 120 0.80 -5.72 11.71
CA TYR A 120 -0.23 -5.33 12.68
C TYR A 120 0.16 -5.70 14.11
N PHE A 121 0.75 -6.88 14.33
CA PHE A 121 1.15 -7.35 15.66
C PHE A 121 2.49 -6.77 16.14
N SER A 122 3.37 -6.37 15.22
CA SER A 122 4.65 -5.73 15.59
C SER A 122 4.51 -4.29 16.10
N GLN A 123 3.32 -3.69 15.99
CA GLN A 123 3.00 -2.37 16.53
C GLN A 123 2.42 -2.40 17.96
N GLY A 124 2.24 -3.59 18.53
CA GLY A 124 1.69 -3.83 19.88
C GLY A 124 2.73 -4.11 20.96
#